data_AF-A0A2H3I0G7-F1
#
_entry.id   AF-A0A2H3I0G7-F1
#
_cell.length_a   1.000
_cell.length_b   1.000
_cell.length_c   1.000
_cell.angle_alpha   90.00
_cell.angle_beta   90.00
_cell.angle_gamma   90.00
#
_symmetry.space_group_name_H-M   'P 1'
#
loop_
_entity.id
_entity.type
_entity.pdbx_description
1 polymer ?
#
loop_
_entity_poly.entity_id
_entity_poly.type
_entity_poly.pdbx_seq_one_letter_code
_entity_poly.pdbx_strand_id
1 'polypeptide(L)'
;MCTDYECQHEAIPASTVLGSYPLRARAPVGKRIARLDKNRIANFYTPGQWEKVNLLSVLSEAVYSGEPHVKLSVWDAPGLTRPSFAEASASSNLYQDTKVGDKFGPSWSTHWFKVLLTIPLEVLAKSNIELHWDCGNEATVWTEDGKPLQGLTGRGERVEWIIPDSFKDGKEHLIYIEMACNGMFGNGPGRPIFKNNAGGDSIQPPDPDKYFPLSKAEIVIVDFQARMLYMDIIAIYDAAMEFPEDSWQQHKALSVATKIINIFQANDRNSIHECRQIAQEFLGPNINSTEVYQQGIAKDIDVFAIGHCHIDTCWLWPWAETKRKVARSWLNQCDLMERYPELRFACSQAQQFKWLKEEYPHAWNCVKAKVEEGKFHPIGGCWVEHDTNIPNGESLVRQFLYGQRFFEIIPPGWHEPFPHAENLL
;
A
#
# COMPACT_ATOMS: atom_id res chain seq x y z
N MET A 1 -85.76 12.40 -37.85
CA MET A 1 -85.21 11.95 -39.15
C MET A 1 -83.77 12.45 -39.13
N CYS A 2 -82.74 11.61 -38.98
CA CYS A 2 -82.31 10.56 -39.92
C CYS A 2 -82.08 11.17 -41.32
N THR A 3 -80.93 11.07 -41.98
CA THR A 3 -79.82 10.08 -41.88
C THR A 3 -78.44 10.79 -41.95
N ASP A 4 -77.25 10.25 -41.65
CA ASP A 4 -76.60 8.93 -41.87
C ASP A 4 -76.36 8.64 -43.39
N TYR A 5 -75.20 8.24 -43.92
CA TYR A 5 -73.78 8.19 -43.50
C TYR A 5 -72.96 9.21 -44.35
N GLU A 6 -71.62 9.31 -44.46
CA GLU A 6 -70.45 8.50 -44.11
C GLU A 6 -69.21 9.43 -43.89
N CYS A 7 -68.13 8.95 -43.24
CA CYS A 7 -66.79 9.52 -43.38
C CYS A 7 -65.74 8.40 -43.22
N GLN A 8 -64.94 8.16 -44.27
CA GLN A 8 -63.95 7.08 -44.28
C GLN A 8 -62.74 7.44 -43.42
N HIS A 9 -62.69 6.88 -42.22
CA HIS A 9 -61.46 6.82 -41.44
C HIS A 9 -60.51 5.79 -42.07
N GLU A 10 -59.61 6.25 -42.95
CA GLU A 10 -58.37 5.51 -43.18
C GLU A 10 -57.64 5.38 -41.85
N ALA A 11 -57.61 4.16 -41.31
CA ALA A 11 -56.86 3.85 -40.12
C ALA A 11 -55.36 4.00 -40.42
N ILE A 12 -54.77 5.10 -39.95
CA ILE A 12 -53.31 5.25 -39.90
C ILE A 12 -52.77 3.99 -39.20
N PRO A 13 -51.91 3.19 -39.85
CA PRO A 13 -51.44 1.94 -39.27
C PRO A 13 -50.70 2.26 -37.98
N ALA A 14 -51.17 1.70 -36.86
CA ALA A 14 -50.55 1.87 -35.56
C ALA A 14 -49.07 1.46 -35.67
N SER A 15 -48.16 2.41 -35.49
CA SER A 15 -46.72 2.16 -35.61
C SER A 15 -46.31 1.14 -34.55
N THR A 16 -45.99 -0.08 -35.00
CA THR A 16 -45.66 -1.23 -34.17
C THR A 16 -44.24 -1.16 -33.58
N VAL A 17 -43.90 -0.03 -32.96
CA VAL A 17 -42.79 0.11 -32.01
C VAL A 17 -43.23 1.04 -30.86
N LEU A 18 -44.17 0.56 -30.03
CA LEU A 18 -44.34 1.11 -28.69
C LEU A 18 -43.05 0.80 -27.91
N GLY A 19 -42.24 1.83 -27.68
CA GLY A 19 -40.91 1.71 -27.08
C GLY A 19 -40.92 1.15 -25.65
N SER A 20 -39.72 0.92 -25.12
CA SER A 20 -39.42 0.21 -23.85
C SER A 20 -40.03 0.78 -22.55
N TYR A 21 -40.90 1.79 -22.62
CA TYR A 21 -41.52 2.43 -21.46
C TYR A 21 -42.88 1.77 -21.12
N PRO A 22 -43.07 1.22 -19.91
CA PRO A 22 -44.29 0.49 -19.57
C PRO A 22 -45.48 1.43 -19.35
N LEU A 23 -46.63 1.10 -19.95
CA LEU A 23 -47.90 1.85 -19.79
C LEU A 23 -48.44 1.88 -18.34
N ARG A 24 -47.92 1.03 -17.44
CA ARG A 24 -48.25 1.01 -16.01
C ARG A 24 -47.00 0.68 -15.21
N ALA A 25 -46.66 1.54 -14.24
CA ALA A 25 -45.63 1.23 -13.25
C ALA A 25 -46.11 0.09 -12.32
N ARG A 26 -45.24 -0.89 -12.04
CA ARG A 26 -45.57 -2.02 -11.13
C ARG A 26 -45.62 -1.61 -9.66
N ALA A 27 -44.84 -0.61 -9.26
CA ALA A 27 -44.73 -0.08 -7.91
C ALA A 27 -44.17 1.36 -7.95
N PRO A 28 -44.39 2.19 -6.91
CA PRO A 28 -43.69 3.46 -6.75
C PRO A 28 -42.19 3.23 -6.45
N VAL A 29 -41.33 4.10 -6.98
CA VAL A 29 -39.88 4.11 -6.67
C VAL A 29 -39.59 5.37 -5.85
N GLY A 30 -39.14 5.20 -4.61
CA GLY A 30 -38.86 6.30 -3.70
C GLY A 30 -37.57 7.06 -4.05
N LYS A 31 -37.49 8.34 -3.68
CA LYS A 31 -36.23 9.11 -3.74
C LYS A 31 -35.23 8.51 -2.75
N ARG A 32 -34.01 8.23 -3.22
CA ARG A 32 -32.90 7.77 -2.38
C ARG A 32 -32.48 8.84 -1.36
N ILE A 33 -32.06 8.41 -0.18
CA ILE A 33 -31.58 9.28 0.90
C ILE A 33 -30.07 9.11 1.00
N ALA A 34 -29.31 10.13 0.57
CA ALA A 34 -27.85 10.05 0.42
C ALA A 34 -27.16 9.47 1.67
N ARG A 35 -27.47 9.97 2.87
CA ARG A 35 -26.92 9.45 4.14
C ARG A 35 -27.10 7.94 4.36
N LEU A 36 -28.20 7.35 3.89
CA LEU A 36 -28.44 5.91 4.02
C LEU A 36 -27.61 5.12 3.02
N ASP A 37 -27.50 5.61 1.78
CA ASP A 37 -26.64 5.00 0.76
C ASP A 37 -25.17 5.08 1.17
N LYS A 38 -24.69 6.25 1.64
CA LYS A 38 -23.34 6.45 2.22
C LYS A 38 -23.05 5.39 3.29
N ASN A 39 -23.91 5.29 4.32
CA ASN A 39 -23.74 4.27 5.37
C ASN A 39 -23.77 2.82 4.84
N ARG A 40 -24.60 2.52 3.83
CA ARG A 40 -24.67 1.19 3.21
C ARG A 40 -23.38 0.84 2.48
N ILE A 41 -22.78 1.78 1.76
CA ILE A 41 -21.56 1.57 0.98
C ILE A 41 -20.36 1.35 1.91
N ALA A 42 -20.23 2.11 3.00
CA ALA A 42 -19.17 1.87 3.99
C ALA A 42 -19.15 0.41 4.50
N ASN A 43 -20.32 -0.13 4.87
CA ASN A 43 -20.46 -1.51 5.35
C ASN A 43 -20.05 -2.60 4.32
N PHE A 44 -19.93 -2.26 3.03
CA PHE A 44 -19.59 -3.22 1.97
C PHE A 44 -18.10 -3.60 1.94
N TYR A 45 -17.22 -2.71 2.40
CA TYR A 45 -15.77 -2.92 2.34
C TYR A 45 -15.05 -2.69 3.69
N THR A 46 -15.72 -2.18 4.73
CA THR A 46 -15.10 -2.05 6.06
C THR A 46 -15.25 -3.33 6.91
N PRO A 47 -14.29 -3.63 7.80
CA PRO A 47 -14.42 -4.70 8.81
C PRO A 47 -15.62 -4.48 9.74
N GLY A 48 -16.19 -5.56 10.27
CA GLY A 48 -17.33 -5.49 11.19
C GLY A 48 -18.37 -6.60 11.04
N GLN A 49 -19.63 -6.32 11.41
CA GLN A 49 -20.69 -7.35 11.49
C GLN A 49 -20.99 -8.08 10.16
N TRP A 50 -20.66 -7.46 9.02
CA TRP A 50 -20.91 -8.00 7.67
C TRP A 50 -19.68 -8.61 7.00
N GLU A 51 -18.53 -8.64 7.67
CA GLU A 51 -17.23 -9.04 7.09
C GLU A 51 -17.20 -10.45 6.48
N LYS A 52 -18.09 -11.34 6.92
CA LYS A 52 -18.25 -12.70 6.37
C LYS A 52 -19.07 -12.80 5.07
N VAL A 53 -19.68 -11.70 4.64
CA VAL A 53 -20.61 -11.65 3.48
C VAL A 53 -20.41 -10.40 2.61
N ASN A 54 -19.49 -9.51 2.97
CA ASN A 54 -19.14 -8.31 2.23
C ASN A 54 -17.86 -8.55 1.39
N LEU A 55 -17.32 -7.51 0.75
CA LEU A 55 -16.19 -7.67 -0.16
C LEU A 55 -14.92 -8.23 0.51
N LEU A 56 -14.76 -8.06 1.83
CA LEU A 56 -13.61 -8.59 2.57
C LEU A 56 -13.58 -10.13 2.59
N SER A 57 -14.74 -10.79 2.52
CA SER A 57 -14.83 -12.26 2.57
C SER A 57 -14.29 -12.97 1.33
N VAL A 58 -13.94 -12.23 0.26
CA VAL A 58 -13.49 -12.77 -1.03
C VAL A 58 -12.14 -12.20 -1.49
N LEU A 59 -11.42 -11.44 -0.66
CA LEU A 59 -10.11 -10.88 -1.03
C LEU A 59 -9.01 -11.95 -1.18
N SER A 60 -9.17 -13.10 -0.53
CA SER A 60 -8.29 -14.26 -0.65
C SER A 60 -9.05 -15.47 -1.18
N GLU A 61 -8.45 -16.17 -2.13
CA GLU A 61 -8.96 -17.45 -2.62
C GLU A 61 -8.67 -18.60 -1.64
N ALA A 62 -7.49 -18.56 -1.02
CA ALA A 62 -6.98 -19.57 -0.11
C ALA A 62 -5.90 -18.98 0.80
N VAL A 63 -5.72 -19.57 1.99
CA VAL A 63 -4.70 -19.20 2.98
C VAL A 63 -4.08 -20.48 3.52
N TYR A 64 -2.74 -20.54 3.54
CA TYR A 64 -1.96 -21.68 4.02
C TYR A 64 -1.00 -21.21 5.10
N SER A 65 -1.09 -21.77 6.30
CA SER A 65 -0.29 -21.38 7.46
C SER A 65 0.24 -22.59 8.23
N GLY A 66 1.38 -22.41 8.91
CA GLY A 66 2.07 -23.50 9.61
C GLY A 66 2.60 -24.60 8.68
N GLU A 67 3.00 -25.73 9.27
CA GLU A 67 3.54 -26.85 8.51
C GLU A 67 2.52 -27.53 7.59
N PRO A 68 2.90 -27.92 6.35
CA PRO A 68 4.26 -27.88 5.78
C PRO A 68 4.59 -26.58 5.02
N HIS A 69 3.67 -25.60 4.98
CA HIS A 69 3.73 -24.45 4.06
C HIS A 69 4.57 -23.27 4.56
N VAL A 70 4.57 -23.02 5.87
CA VAL A 70 5.34 -21.98 6.53
C VAL A 70 5.96 -22.56 7.81
N LYS A 71 7.25 -22.88 7.76
CA LYS A 71 8.04 -23.23 8.96
C LYS A 71 8.80 -22.02 9.43
N LEU A 72 8.78 -21.79 10.74
CA LEU A 72 9.39 -20.63 11.38
C LEU A 72 10.41 -21.08 12.42
N SER A 73 11.63 -20.56 12.31
CA SER A 73 12.64 -20.66 13.37
C SER A 73 13.20 -19.27 13.64
N VAL A 74 13.48 -18.92 14.89
CA VAL A 74 13.95 -17.59 15.30
C VAL A 74 15.31 -17.66 16.00
N TRP A 75 16.12 -16.64 15.78
CA TRP A 75 17.31 -16.35 16.56
C TRP A 75 17.23 -14.93 17.11
N ASP A 76 17.39 -14.81 18.43
CA ASP A 76 17.32 -13.55 19.16
C ASP A 76 18.70 -12.88 19.17
N ALA A 77 18.79 -11.63 18.69
CA ALA A 77 20.04 -10.89 18.75
C ALA A 77 20.43 -10.60 20.21
N PRO A 78 21.71 -10.75 20.60
CA PRO A 78 22.13 -10.49 21.98
C PRO A 78 21.83 -9.06 22.44
N GLY A 79 21.00 -8.92 23.47
CA GLY A 79 20.63 -7.62 24.06
C GLY A 79 19.86 -6.73 23.08
N LEU A 80 20.39 -5.52 22.84
CA LEU A 80 19.80 -4.53 21.91
C LEU A 80 20.70 -4.30 20.68
N THR A 81 21.49 -5.32 20.31
CA THR A 81 22.31 -5.29 19.09
C THR A 81 21.44 -5.32 17.83
N ARG A 82 22.01 -4.80 16.74
CA ARG A 82 21.42 -4.82 15.39
C ARG A 82 22.41 -5.56 14.48
N PRO A 83 22.53 -6.89 14.61
CA PRO A 83 23.50 -7.66 13.87
C PRO A 83 23.21 -7.60 12.37
N SER A 84 24.27 -7.54 11.59
CA SER A 84 24.20 -7.67 10.13
C SER A 84 23.68 -9.05 9.72
N PHE A 85 23.22 -9.18 8.47
CA PHE A 85 22.79 -10.47 7.92
C PHE A 85 23.88 -11.55 8.09
N ALA A 86 25.15 -11.22 7.86
CA ALA A 86 26.26 -12.16 7.96
C ALA A 86 26.49 -12.65 9.41
N GLU A 87 26.29 -11.78 10.40
CA GLU A 87 26.35 -12.15 11.82
C GLU A 87 25.14 -12.99 12.24
N ALA A 88 23.95 -12.67 11.73
CA ALA A 88 22.71 -13.37 12.06
C ALA A 88 22.56 -14.75 11.39
N SER A 89 23.04 -14.90 10.16
CA SER A 89 23.02 -16.15 9.39
C SER A 89 24.17 -17.10 9.71
N ALA A 90 25.13 -16.68 10.56
CA ALA A 90 26.28 -17.48 10.96
C ALA A 90 25.88 -18.85 11.52
N SER A 91 26.60 -19.90 11.12
CA SER A 91 26.32 -21.30 11.52
C SER A 91 26.52 -21.59 13.01
N SER A 92 27.15 -20.67 13.76
CA SER A 92 27.23 -20.67 15.22
C SER A 92 25.91 -20.35 15.91
N ASN A 93 24.96 -19.71 15.21
CA ASN A 93 23.71 -19.25 15.79
C ASN A 93 22.66 -20.36 15.77
N LEU A 94 22.22 -20.79 16.94
CA LEU A 94 21.13 -21.75 17.08
C LEU A 94 19.79 -21.03 16.91
N TYR A 95 19.12 -21.29 15.80
CA TYR A 95 17.72 -20.90 15.58
C TYR A 95 16.82 -21.92 16.29
N GLN A 96 15.78 -21.44 16.96
CA GLN A 96 14.81 -22.25 17.72
C GLN A 96 13.44 -22.19 17.04
N ASP A 97 12.66 -23.27 17.12
CA ASP A 97 11.33 -23.30 16.50
C ASP A 97 10.36 -22.31 17.18
N THR A 98 9.53 -21.66 16.37
CA THR A 98 8.55 -20.67 16.84
C THR A 98 7.27 -20.74 16.01
N LYS A 99 6.22 -20.05 16.46
CA LYS A 99 4.88 -20.09 15.85
C LYS A 99 4.16 -18.74 15.95
N VAL A 100 3.14 -18.59 15.12
CA VAL A 100 2.15 -17.51 15.25
C VAL A 100 1.51 -17.56 16.65
N GLY A 101 1.45 -16.42 17.31
CA GLY A 101 1.03 -16.25 18.71
C GLY A 101 2.17 -16.06 19.72
N ASP A 102 3.40 -16.41 19.36
CA ASP A 102 4.58 -16.14 20.21
C ASP A 102 4.87 -14.63 20.28
N LYS A 103 5.56 -14.19 21.34
CA LYS A 103 5.81 -12.78 21.66
C LYS A 103 7.30 -12.46 21.72
N PHE A 104 7.68 -11.37 21.08
CA PHE A 104 9.06 -10.93 20.92
C PHE A 104 9.29 -9.55 21.53
N GLY A 105 10.50 -9.30 22.03
CA GLY A 105 10.85 -8.11 22.81
C GLY A 105 12.12 -8.36 23.63
N PRO A 106 12.53 -7.44 24.51
CA PRO A 106 11.86 -6.17 24.85
C PRO A 106 12.01 -5.10 23.74
N SER A 107 11.62 -3.86 24.00
CA SER A 107 11.73 -2.78 23.01
C SER A 107 13.15 -2.64 22.44
N TRP A 108 13.23 -2.42 21.12
CA TRP A 108 14.48 -2.28 20.35
C TRP A 108 15.33 -3.54 20.20
N SER A 109 14.89 -4.70 20.71
CA SER A 109 15.50 -5.98 20.35
C SER A 109 15.37 -6.24 18.84
N THR A 110 16.25 -7.08 18.31
CA THR A 110 16.20 -7.57 16.93
C THR A 110 16.07 -9.07 16.95
N HIS A 111 15.12 -9.62 16.18
CA HIS A 111 14.92 -11.06 16.06
C HIS A 111 15.00 -11.43 14.58
N TRP A 112 15.83 -12.40 14.24
CA TRP A 112 15.96 -12.90 12.88
C TRP A 112 15.17 -14.20 12.75
N PHE A 113 14.22 -14.22 11.82
CA PHE A 113 13.46 -15.42 11.50
C PHE A 113 14.01 -16.07 10.24
N LYS A 114 14.23 -17.39 10.29
CA LYS A 114 14.26 -18.24 9.11
C LYS A 114 12.82 -18.64 8.80
N VAL A 115 12.39 -18.36 7.57
CA VAL A 115 11.07 -18.73 7.08
C VAL A 115 11.28 -19.64 5.88
N LEU A 116 10.95 -20.92 6.05
CA LEU A 116 10.91 -21.87 4.93
C LEU A 116 9.48 -21.87 4.37
N LEU A 117 9.37 -21.55 3.09
CA LEU A 117 8.11 -21.46 2.36
C LEU A 117 7.98 -22.66 1.41
N THR A 118 6.85 -23.35 1.47
CA THR A 118 6.50 -24.45 0.56
C THR A 118 5.16 -24.16 -0.11
N ILE A 119 5.19 -23.69 -1.36
CA ILE A 119 3.96 -23.35 -2.10
C ILE A 119 3.21 -24.65 -2.45
N PRO A 120 1.91 -24.80 -2.11
CA PRO A 120 1.14 -25.99 -2.43
C PRO A 120 1.05 -26.24 -3.94
N LEU A 121 1.16 -27.51 -4.36
CA LEU A 121 1.15 -27.91 -5.78
C LEU A 121 -0.12 -27.45 -6.53
N GLU A 122 -1.25 -27.40 -5.83
CA GLU A 122 -2.56 -27.01 -6.38
C GLU A 122 -2.68 -25.51 -6.74
N VAL A 123 -1.79 -24.66 -6.21
CA VAL A 123 -1.82 -23.20 -6.44
C VAL A 123 -0.61 -22.66 -7.20
N LEU A 124 0.33 -23.51 -7.65
CA LEU A 124 1.52 -23.09 -8.42
C LEU A 124 1.18 -22.28 -9.69
N ALA A 125 0.05 -22.58 -10.32
CA ALA A 125 -0.43 -21.88 -11.51
C ALA A 125 -1.02 -20.47 -11.23
N LYS A 126 -1.09 -20.04 -9.96
CA LYS A 126 -1.62 -18.72 -9.58
C LYS A 126 -0.53 -17.64 -9.68
N SER A 127 -0.91 -16.47 -10.22
CA SER A 127 0.01 -15.33 -10.32
C SER A 127 0.23 -14.64 -8.96
N ASN A 128 -0.84 -14.45 -8.18
CA ASN A 128 -0.83 -13.54 -7.02
C ASN A 128 -0.70 -14.33 -5.71
N ILE A 129 0.53 -14.74 -5.40
CA ILE A 129 0.87 -15.46 -4.17
C ILE A 129 1.69 -14.50 -3.29
N GLU A 130 1.24 -14.30 -2.05
CA GLU A 130 1.88 -13.38 -1.10
C GLU A 130 2.20 -14.10 0.21
N LEU A 131 3.28 -13.69 0.87
CA LEU A 131 3.50 -13.95 2.29
C LEU A 131 2.86 -12.79 3.08
N HIS A 132 1.96 -13.11 3.99
CA HIS A 132 1.37 -12.15 4.94
C HIS A 132 2.05 -12.34 6.30
N TRP A 133 2.82 -11.33 6.71
CA TRP A 133 3.58 -11.26 7.95
C TRP A 133 3.18 -10.02 8.75
N ASP A 134 2.68 -10.22 9.96
CA ASP A 134 2.35 -9.13 10.89
C ASP A 134 2.79 -9.50 12.30
N CYS A 135 3.59 -8.63 12.92
CA CYS A 135 4.00 -8.70 14.32
C CYS A 135 3.73 -7.36 15.04
N GLY A 136 2.97 -6.44 14.43
CA GLY A 136 2.65 -5.12 14.99
C GLY A 136 3.83 -4.15 15.14
N ASN A 137 4.99 -4.53 14.59
CA ASN A 137 6.28 -3.82 14.59
C ASN A 137 6.79 -3.65 13.15
N GLU A 138 8.09 -3.37 12.98
CA GLU A 138 8.72 -3.22 11.67
C GLU A 138 9.64 -4.41 11.38
N ALA A 139 9.67 -4.87 10.12
CA ALA A 139 10.57 -5.92 9.69
C ALA A 139 11.12 -5.65 8.27
N THR A 140 12.11 -6.43 7.85
CA THR A 140 12.65 -6.44 6.49
C THR A 140 12.78 -7.88 6.01
N VAL A 141 12.29 -8.17 4.81
CA VAL A 141 12.50 -9.46 4.12
C VAL A 141 13.88 -9.46 3.47
N TRP A 142 14.61 -10.56 3.63
CA TRP A 142 15.93 -10.79 3.07
C TRP A 142 15.99 -12.13 2.33
N THR A 143 16.77 -12.19 1.24
CA THR A 143 17.10 -13.45 0.57
C THR A 143 18.06 -14.32 1.41
N GLU A 144 18.19 -15.59 1.04
CA GLU A 144 19.21 -16.49 1.59
C GLU A 144 20.65 -15.99 1.36
N ASP A 145 20.91 -15.26 0.27
CA ASP A 145 22.23 -14.66 -0.04
C ASP A 145 22.45 -13.27 0.58
N GLY A 146 21.57 -12.83 1.50
CA GLY A 146 21.78 -11.62 2.30
C GLY A 146 21.48 -10.31 1.60
N LYS A 147 20.58 -10.31 0.62
CA LYS A 147 20.04 -9.09 0.00
C LYS A 147 18.72 -8.70 0.67
N PRO A 148 18.59 -7.48 1.21
CA PRO A 148 17.30 -6.97 1.68
C PRO A 148 16.39 -6.70 0.48
N LEU A 149 15.11 -7.06 0.57
CA LEU A 149 14.13 -6.97 -0.51
C LEU A 149 13.02 -5.97 -0.23
N GLN A 150 12.28 -6.14 0.87
CA GLN A 150 11.09 -5.34 1.17
C GLN A 150 10.96 -5.10 2.68
N GLY A 151 10.70 -3.85 3.08
CA GLY A 151 10.24 -3.50 4.41
C GLY A 151 8.78 -3.85 4.64
N LEU A 152 8.49 -4.39 5.82
CA LEU A 152 7.16 -4.70 6.33
C LEU A 152 6.87 -3.81 7.55
N THR A 153 5.64 -3.31 7.65
CA THR A 153 5.14 -2.52 8.78
C THR A 153 3.82 -3.12 9.22
N GLY A 154 3.82 -3.68 10.43
CA GLY A 154 2.69 -4.39 11.01
C GLY A 154 1.48 -3.50 11.33
N ARG A 155 0.46 -4.11 11.92
CA ARG A 155 -0.88 -3.53 12.15
C ARG A 155 -1.71 -3.34 10.86
N GLY A 156 -1.37 -4.07 9.80
CA GLY A 156 -2.08 -4.03 8.52
C GLY A 156 -1.72 -2.85 7.60
N GLU A 157 -0.64 -2.10 7.86
CA GLU A 157 -0.18 -0.99 7.00
C GLU A 157 0.58 -1.51 5.77
N ARG A 158 1.52 -2.45 5.96
CA ARG A 158 2.21 -3.19 4.90
C ARG A 158 2.68 -4.54 5.46
N VAL A 159 1.83 -5.55 5.33
CA VAL A 159 2.05 -6.90 5.89
C VAL A 159 2.34 -7.93 4.80
N GLU A 160 2.14 -7.55 3.54
CA GLU A 160 2.24 -8.38 2.36
C GLU A 160 3.61 -8.25 1.67
N TRP A 161 4.22 -9.38 1.33
CA TRP A 161 5.36 -9.49 0.42
C TRP A 161 4.99 -10.43 -0.73
N ILE A 162 5.19 -10.01 -1.98
CA ILE A 162 4.87 -10.82 -3.16
C ILE A 162 5.92 -11.92 -3.30
N ILE A 163 5.48 -13.17 -3.33
CA ILE A 163 6.38 -14.33 -3.48
C ILE A 163 6.80 -14.43 -4.96
N PRO A 164 8.11 -14.42 -5.28
CA PRO A 164 8.59 -14.48 -6.66
C PRO A 164 8.15 -15.74 -7.41
N ASP A 165 7.98 -15.62 -8.73
CA ASP A 165 7.63 -16.77 -9.59
C ASP A 165 8.66 -17.92 -9.53
N SER A 166 9.92 -17.62 -9.19
CA SER A 166 10.97 -18.63 -9.00
C SER A 166 10.70 -19.59 -7.83
N PHE A 167 9.84 -19.21 -6.88
CA PHE A 167 9.46 -20.08 -5.74
C PHE A 167 8.28 -21.01 -6.10
N LYS A 168 7.67 -20.85 -7.28
CA LYS A 168 6.50 -21.62 -7.75
C LYS A 168 6.89 -22.95 -8.40
N ASP A 169 7.79 -23.68 -7.75
CA ASP A 169 8.28 -25.00 -8.19
C ASP A 169 7.92 -26.15 -7.22
N GLY A 170 7.23 -25.85 -6.12
CA GLY A 170 6.80 -26.81 -5.11
C GLY A 170 7.89 -27.30 -4.15
N LYS A 171 9.09 -26.69 -4.18
CA LYS A 171 10.16 -26.98 -3.20
C LYS A 171 10.08 -26.06 -1.98
N GLU A 172 10.89 -26.37 -0.96
CA GLU A 172 11.15 -25.46 0.15
C GLU A 172 12.10 -24.35 -0.30
N HIS A 173 11.71 -23.08 -0.11
CA HIS A 173 12.55 -21.91 -0.34
C HIS A 173 12.79 -21.17 0.98
N LEU A 174 14.04 -20.81 1.25
CA LEU A 174 14.43 -20.09 2.46
C LEU A 174 14.47 -18.58 2.22
N ILE A 175 13.77 -17.84 3.08
CA ILE A 175 13.99 -16.40 3.27
C ILE A 175 14.32 -16.11 4.73
N TYR A 176 14.87 -14.93 4.97
CA TYR A 176 15.07 -14.39 6.31
C TYR A 176 14.19 -13.18 6.53
N ILE A 177 13.70 -12.98 7.75
CA ILE A 177 13.01 -11.75 8.15
C ILE A 177 13.75 -11.15 9.35
N GLU A 178 14.33 -9.96 9.14
CA GLU A 178 14.89 -9.15 10.22
C GLU A 178 13.74 -8.37 10.86
N MET A 179 13.31 -8.76 12.05
CA MET A 179 12.27 -8.07 12.80
C MET A 179 12.88 -7.17 13.86
N ALA A 180 12.46 -5.90 13.88
CA ALA A 180 12.86 -4.91 14.87
C ALA A 180 11.69 -4.65 15.83
N CYS A 181 11.90 -4.81 17.14
CA CYS A 181 10.88 -4.60 18.17
C CYS A 181 10.61 -3.10 18.42
N ASN A 182 10.13 -2.41 17.39
CA ASN A 182 9.61 -1.05 17.42
C ASN A 182 8.51 -0.86 16.38
N GLY A 183 7.55 0.03 16.66
CA GLY A 183 6.59 0.46 15.64
C GLY A 183 7.20 1.44 14.65
N MET A 184 6.41 1.87 13.66
CA MET A 184 6.76 2.93 12.71
C MET A 184 7.29 4.17 13.44
N PHE A 185 6.62 4.60 14.52
CA PHE A 185 6.97 5.75 15.36
C PHE A 185 7.66 5.36 16.69
N GLY A 186 8.48 4.31 16.69
CA GLY A 186 9.20 3.87 17.88
C GLY A 186 8.33 3.15 18.91
N ASN A 187 8.61 3.35 20.19
CA ASN A 187 8.07 2.54 21.29
C ASN A 187 7.24 3.30 22.35
N GLY A 188 6.78 4.52 22.05
CA GLY A 188 5.82 5.20 22.92
C GLY A 188 4.54 4.37 23.21
N PRO A 189 3.87 4.58 24.36
CA PRO A 189 2.65 3.87 24.75
C PRO A 189 1.47 4.11 23.80
N GLY A 190 1.40 5.30 23.17
CA GLY A 190 0.27 5.69 22.31
C GLY A 190 0.19 4.98 20.96
N ARG A 191 -1.02 5.05 20.36
CA ARG A 191 -1.19 4.97 18.89
C ARG A 191 -0.65 6.27 18.25
N PRO A 192 -0.34 6.33 16.95
CA PRO A 192 0.23 7.53 16.33
C PRO A 192 -0.56 8.82 16.59
N ILE A 193 0.19 9.93 16.71
CA ILE A 193 -0.17 11.31 17.13
C ILE A 193 -1.52 11.86 16.61
N PHE A 194 -2.00 11.40 15.46
CA PHE A 194 -3.11 12.03 14.74
C PHE A 194 -4.52 11.50 15.06
N LYS A 195 -4.67 10.59 16.03
CA LYS A 195 -6.00 10.13 16.51
C LYS A 195 -6.16 10.40 18.00
N ASN A 196 -7.31 10.98 18.36
CA ASN A 196 -7.68 11.36 19.72
C ASN A 196 -7.59 10.14 20.67
N ASN A 197 -6.57 10.11 21.54
CA ASN A 197 -6.04 8.86 22.08
C ASN A 197 -6.22 8.75 23.60
N ALA A 198 -7.20 7.96 24.03
CA ALA A 198 -7.38 7.64 25.45
C ALA A 198 -6.22 6.79 26.05
N GLY A 199 -5.35 6.22 25.21
CA GLY A 199 -4.20 5.39 25.60
C GLY A 199 -2.85 6.11 25.65
N GLY A 200 -2.83 7.45 25.58
CA GLY A 200 -1.59 8.24 25.57
C GLY A 200 -1.07 8.57 24.17
N ASP A 201 -0.07 9.46 24.11
CA ASP A 201 0.56 9.95 22.88
C ASP A 201 1.81 9.11 22.53
N SER A 202 2.16 8.97 21.25
CA SER A 202 3.39 8.30 20.82
C SER A 202 4.65 9.14 21.07
N ILE A 203 4.54 10.45 21.38
CA ILE A 203 5.69 11.27 21.81
C ILE A 203 6.10 11.06 23.28
N GLN A 204 5.35 10.27 24.05
CA GLN A 204 5.72 9.92 25.41
C GLN A 204 7.00 9.05 25.44
N PRO A 205 7.76 9.03 26.56
CA PRO A 205 8.97 8.21 26.67
C PRO A 205 8.73 6.76 26.23
N PRO A 206 9.67 6.15 25.48
CA PRO A 206 9.48 4.81 24.95
C PRO A 206 9.40 3.79 26.09
N ASP A 207 8.40 2.92 26.02
CA ASP A 207 8.23 1.80 26.94
C ASP A 207 9.40 0.81 26.73
N PRO A 208 10.26 0.53 27.72
CA PRO A 208 11.35 -0.42 27.57
C PRO A 208 10.85 -1.87 27.44
N ASP A 209 9.75 -2.23 28.10
CA ASP A 209 9.31 -3.63 28.28
C ASP A 209 8.15 -4.01 27.35
N LYS A 210 8.12 -3.41 26.15
CA LYS A 210 7.11 -3.68 25.14
C LYS A 210 7.37 -5.00 24.42
N TYR A 211 6.32 -5.82 24.30
CA TYR A 211 6.35 -7.08 23.57
C TYR A 211 5.37 -7.10 22.40
N PHE A 212 5.79 -7.72 21.32
CA PHE A 212 5.14 -7.76 20.02
C PHE A 212 4.72 -9.20 19.69
N PRO A 213 3.41 -9.50 19.59
CA PRO A 213 2.94 -10.82 19.20
C PRO A 213 2.99 -10.99 17.68
N LEU A 214 3.56 -12.11 17.20
CA LEU A 214 3.43 -12.51 15.79
C LEU A 214 1.97 -12.91 15.53
N SER A 215 1.21 -12.06 14.84
CA SER A 215 -0.22 -12.25 14.55
C SER A 215 -0.47 -12.97 13.23
N LYS A 216 0.42 -12.84 12.25
CA LYS A 216 0.33 -13.50 10.93
C LYS A 216 1.69 -13.98 10.44
N ALA A 217 1.72 -15.18 9.88
CA ALA A 217 2.79 -15.73 9.05
C ALA A 217 2.17 -16.81 8.14
N GLU A 218 1.61 -16.39 7.01
CA GLU A 218 0.73 -17.22 6.17
C GLU A 218 0.91 -16.92 4.68
N ILE A 219 0.87 -17.95 3.83
CA ILE A 219 0.84 -17.80 2.37
C ILE A 219 -0.60 -17.55 1.94
N VAL A 220 -0.86 -16.43 1.28
CA VAL A 220 -2.18 -16.00 0.83
C VAL A 220 -2.24 -16.00 -0.69
N ILE A 221 -3.26 -16.65 -1.24
CA ILE A 221 -3.60 -16.59 -2.66
C ILE A 221 -4.63 -15.48 -2.82
N VAL A 222 -4.24 -14.39 -3.49
CA VAL A 222 -5.06 -13.18 -3.58
C VAL A 222 -6.00 -13.25 -4.77
N ASP A 223 -7.30 -13.03 -4.53
CA ASP A 223 -8.20 -12.69 -5.63
C ASP A 223 -7.95 -11.23 -6.03
N PHE A 224 -7.17 -11.06 -7.09
CA PHE A 224 -6.77 -9.73 -7.55
C PHE A 224 -7.96 -8.95 -8.12
N GLN A 225 -8.99 -9.61 -8.66
CA GLN A 225 -10.20 -8.90 -9.13
C GLN A 225 -11.01 -8.36 -7.95
N ALA A 226 -11.11 -9.12 -6.86
CA ALA A 226 -11.69 -8.66 -5.61
C ALA A 226 -10.89 -7.50 -4.99
N ARG A 227 -9.55 -7.62 -4.93
CA ARG A 227 -8.67 -6.55 -4.42
C ARG A 227 -8.72 -5.28 -5.27
N MET A 228 -8.79 -5.40 -6.60
CA MET A 228 -8.98 -4.24 -7.45
C MET A 228 -10.37 -3.62 -7.20
N LEU A 229 -11.45 -4.42 -7.14
CA LEU A 229 -12.81 -3.93 -6.82
C LEU A 229 -12.87 -3.22 -5.45
N TYR A 230 -12.05 -3.66 -4.49
CA TYR A 230 -11.90 -3.02 -3.19
C TYR A 230 -11.33 -1.60 -3.30
N MET A 231 -10.33 -1.38 -4.17
CA MET A 231 -9.82 -0.04 -4.44
C MET A 231 -10.82 0.82 -5.22
N ASP A 232 -11.53 0.25 -6.20
CA ASP A 232 -12.59 0.98 -6.94
C ASP A 232 -13.68 1.49 -6.00
N ILE A 233 -14.19 0.64 -5.11
CA ILE A 233 -15.32 1.02 -4.26
C ILE A 233 -14.90 2.03 -3.19
N ILE A 234 -13.64 2.02 -2.73
CA ILE A 234 -13.06 3.09 -1.91
C ILE A 234 -13.06 4.40 -2.70
N ALA A 235 -12.47 4.44 -3.90
CA ALA A 235 -12.40 5.66 -4.70
C ALA A 235 -13.80 6.24 -5.05
N ILE A 236 -14.78 5.37 -5.36
CA ILE A 236 -16.17 5.77 -5.62
C ILE A 236 -16.86 6.25 -4.33
N TYR A 237 -16.57 5.62 -3.18
CA TYR A 237 -17.14 6.02 -1.90
C TYR A 237 -16.58 7.37 -1.42
N ASP A 238 -15.27 7.57 -1.49
CA ASP A 238 -14.63 8.83 -1.09
C ASP A 238 -15.09 9.98 -2.01
N ALA A 239 -15.19 9.74 -3.32
CA ALA A 239 -15.87 10.66 -4.23
C ALA A 239 -17.32 10.99 -3.80
N ALA A 240 -18.07 10.00 -3.30
CA ALA A 240 -19.40 10.22 -2.77
C ALA A 240 -19.44 10.93 -1.39
N MET A 241 -18.35 10.91 -0.62
CA MET A 241 -18.22 11.71 0.61
C MET A 241 -17.92 13.17 0.27
N GLU A 242 -16.88 13.40 -0.53
CA GLU A 242 -16.25 14.71 -0.72
C GLU A 242 -16.94 15.58 -1.79
N PHE A 243 -17.59 14.99 -2.81
CA PHE A 243 -18.33 15.81 -3.78
C PHE A 243 -19.59 16.45 -3.14
N PRO A 244 -19.94 17.70 -3.53
CA PRO A 244 -21.12 18.41 -3.01
C PRO A 244 -22.42 17.60 -3.16
N GLU A 245 -23.33 17.70 -2.19
CA GLU A 245 -24.50 16.79 -2.09
C GLU A 245 -25.49 16.88 -3.26
N ASP A 246 -25.64 18.05 -3.88
CA ASP A 246 -26.49 18.25 -5.05
C ASP A 246 -25.72 18.13 -6.39
N SER A 247 -24.47 17.64 -6.36
CA SER A 247 -23.67 17.45 -7.58
C SER A 247 -24.04 16.18 -8.32
N TRP A 248 -23.99 16.23 -9.66
CA TRP A 248 -24.25 15.05 -10.50
C TRP A 248 -23.17 13.97 -10.28
N GLN A 249 -21.94 14.37 -9.96
CA GLN A 249 -20.83 13.46 -9.64
C GLN A 249 -21.14 12.62 -8.40
N GLN A 250 -21.55 13.25 -7.28
CA GLN A 250 -21.90 12.52 -6.06
C GLN A 250 -23.09 11.57 -6.31
N HIS A 251 -24.13 12.05 -7.00
CA HIS A 251 -25.28 11.22 -7.35
C HIS A 251 -24.93 10.02 -8.25
N LYS A 252 -24.01 10.20 -9.22
CA LYS A 252 -23.50 9.11 -10.05
C LYS A 252 -22.68 8.12 -9.23
N ALA A 253 -21.75 8.60 -8.38
CA ALA A 253 -20.93 7.78 -7.50
C ALA A 253 -21.78 6.90 -6.57
N LEU A 254 -22.71 7.49 -5.81
CA LEU A 254 -23.69 6.77 -4.98
C LEU A 254 -24.49 5.75 -5.79
N SER A 255 -24.88 6.09 -7.02
CA SER A 255 -25.66 5.18 -7.87
C SER A 255 -24.85 4.02 -8.43
N VAL A 256 -23.57 4.21 -8.76
CA VAL A 256 -22.66 3.17 -9.22
C VAL A 256 -22.30 2.24 -8.06
N ALA A 257 -21.92 2.78 -6.91
CA ALA A 257 -21.69 1.99 -5.69
C ALA A 257 -22.93 1.17 -5.27
N THR A 258 -24.13 1.75 -5.35
CA THR A 258 -25.39 1.02 -5.08
C THR A 258 -25.61 -0.13 -6.06
N LYS A 259 -25.29 0.02 -7.35
CA LYS A 259 -25.36 -1.06 -8.34
C LYS A 259 -24.39 -2.19 -7.98
N ILE A 260 -23.12 -1.86 -7.71
CA ILE A 260 -22.07 -2.81 -7.29
C ILE A 260 -22.57 -3.67 -6.12
N ILE A 261 -23.05 -3.05 -5.04
CA ILE A 261 -23.52 -3.75 -3.84
C ILE A 261 -24.76 -4.62 -4.11
N ASN A 262 -25.59 -4.26 -5.10
CA ASN A 262 -26.78 -5.05 -5.46
C ASN A 262 -26.45 -6.26 -6.35
N ILE A 263 -25.35 -6.22 -7.10
CA ILE A 263 -24.91 -7.28 -8.03
C ILE A 263 -23.95 -8.26 -7.35
N PHE A 264 -23.08 -7.74 -6.46
CA PHE A 264 -22.09 -8.54 -5.74
C PHE A 264 -22.70 -9.72 -4.99
N GLN A 265 -22.13 -10.90 -5.23
CA GLN A 265 -22.47 -12.14 -4.55
C GLN A 265 -21.18 -12.82 -4.09
N ALA A 266 -20.96 -12.93 -2.78
CA ALA A 266 -19.74 -13.51 -2.21
C ALA A 266 -19.44 -14.96 -2.67
N ASN A 267 -20.47 -15.69 -3.14
CA ASN A 267 -20.34 -17.06 -3.64
C ASN A 267 -20.14 -17.17 -5.17
N ASP A 268 -20.21 -16.06 -5.93
CA ASP A 268 -20.04 -16.04 -7.38
C ASP A 268 -18.98 -15.02 -7.80
N ARG A 269 -17.85 -15.51 -8.31
CA ARG A 269 -16.75 -14.68 -8.79
C ARG A 269 -17.07 -13.93 -10.09
N ASN A 270 -18.05 -14.37 -10.87
CA ASN A 270 -18.48 -13.63 -12.06
C ASN A 270 -19.12 -12.29 -11.67
N SER A 271 -19.86 -12.24 -10.54
CA SER A 271 -20.39 -11.00 -9.98
C SER A 271 -19.31 -9.95 -9.69
N ILE A 272 -18.08 -10.37 -9.35
CA ILE A 272 -16.94 -9.46 -9.11
C ILE A 272 -16.53 -8.79 -10.43
N HIS A 273 -16.43 -9.55 -11.53
CA HIS A 273 -16.13 -9.00 -12.85
C HIS A 273 -17.24 -8.06 -13.35
N GLU A 274 -18.52 -8.38 -13.11
CA GLU A 274 -19.63 -7.47 -13.43
C GLU A 274 -19.55 -6.18 -12.58
N CYS A 275 -19.24 -6.28 -11.28
CA CYS A 275 -19.03 -5.14 -10.41
C CYS A 275 -17.87 -4.24 -10.88
N ARG A 276 -16.75 -4.83 -11.35
CA ARG A 276 -15.64 -4.09 -11.98
C ARG A 276 -16.10 -3.32 -13.23
N GLN A 277 -16.88 -3.95 -14.10
CA GLN A 277 -17.43 -3.28 -15.30
C GLN A 277 -18.38 -2.13 -14.92
N ILE A 278 -19.18 -2.29 -13.87
CA ILE A 278 -20.04 -1.24 -13.34
C ILE A 278 -19.22 -0.08 -12.73
N ALA A 279 -18.11 -0.36 -12.03
CA ALA A 279 -17.23 0.68 -11.48
C ALA A 279 -16.60 1.56 -12.57
N GLN A 280 -16.26 0.97 -13.73
CA GLN A 280 -15.78 1.69 -14.91
C GLN A 280 -16.81 2.70 -15.47
N GLU A 281 -18.11 2.60 -15.14
CA GLU A 281 -19.10 3.65 -15.46
C GLU A 281 -18.81 5.02 -14.81
N PHE A 282 -17.97 5.05 -13.77
CA PHE A 282 -17.58 6.27 -13.05
C PHE A 282 -16.09 6.54 -13.15
N LEU A 283 -15.26 5.51 -12.94
CA LEU A 283 -13.81 5.62 -12.91
C LEU A 283 -13.16 5.62 -14.30
N GLY A 284 -13.89 5.19 -15.34
CA GLY A 284 -13.39 5.04 -16.70
C GLY A 284 -12.74 3.67 -16.98
N PRO A 285 -12.49 3.34 -18.26
CA PRO A 285 -12.04 2.00 -18.65
C PRO A 285 -10.55 1.72 -18.38
N ASN A 286 -9.71 2.77 -18.32
CA ASN A 286 -8.24 2.64 -18.32
C ASN A 286 -7.62 2.48 -16.92
N ILE A 287 -8.40 2.44 -15.85
CA ILE A 287 -7.91 2.39 -14.46
C ILE A 287 -7.04 1.17 -14.10
N ASN A 288 -6.99 0.18 -15.00
CA ASN A 288 -6.15 -1.01 -14.85
C ASN A 288 -4.72 -0.79 -15.40
N SER A 289 -4.40 0.38 -15.95
CA SER A 289 -3.15 0.62 -16.69
C SER A 289 -2.71 2.09 -16.73
N THR A 290 -1.49 2.33 -17.20
CA THR A 290 -0.87 3.67 -17.28
C THR A 290 -1.56 4.61 -18.27
N GLU A 291 -2.44 4.09 -19.11
CA GLU A 291 -3.16 4.78 -20.17
C GLU A 291 -4.16 5.82 -19.62
N VAL A 292 -4.44 5.78 -18.31
CA VAL A 292 -5.13 6.86 -17.60
C VAL A 292 -4.37 8.20 -17.68
N TYR A 293 -3.02 8.18 -17.71
CA TYR A 293 -2.19 9.38 -17.84
C TYR A 293 -1.97 9.82 -19.30
N GLN A 294 -2.33 8.97 -20.27
CA GLN A 294 -2.20 9.26 -21.71
C GLN A 294 -3.46 9.91 -22.28
N GLN A 295 -4.63 9.64 -21.68
CA GLN A 295 -5.89 10.23 -22.12
C GLN A 295 -6.06 11.64 -21.58
N GLY A 296 -6.08 12.61 -22.50
CA GLY A 296 -6.43 13.97 -22.14
C GLY A 296 -5.45 14.57 -21.15
N ILE A 297 -4.21 14.81 -21.60
CA ILE A 297 -3.46 15.98 -21.10
C ILE A 297 -4.35 17.18 -21.41
N ALA A 298 -5.21 17.53 -20.44
CA ALA A 298 -5.89 18.80 -20.41
C ALA A 298 -4.80 19.87 -20.53
N LYS A 299 -5.08 20.93 -21.29
CA LYS A 299 -4.07 22.00 -21.49
C LYS A 299 -3.64 22.65 -20.16
N ASP A 300 -4.45 22.45 -19.13
CA ASP A 300 -4.27 22.90 -17.77
C ASP A 300 -4.28 21.66 -16.86
N ILE A 301 -3.13 21.33 -16.25
CA ILE A 301 -3.00 20.29 -15.20
C ILE A 301 -2.98 21.00 -13.85
N ASP A 302 -3.99 20.78 -13.02
CA ASP A 302 -4.13 21.45 -11.72
C ASP A 302 -3.36 20.76 -10.57
N VAL A 303 -3.13 19.45 -10.66
CA VAL A 303 -2.59 18.63 -9.56
C VAL A 303 -1.44 17.75 -10.03
N PHE A 304 -0.30 17.88 -9.38
CA PHE A 304 0.87 17.03 -9.56
C PHE A 304 1.05 16.15 -8.31
N ALA A 305 1.20 14.84 -8.52
CA ALA A 305 1.43 13.87 -7.46
C ALA A 305 2.88 13.36 -7.50
N ILE A 306 3.53 13.29 -6.33
CA ILE A 306 4.85 12.68 -6.15
C ILE A 306 4.86 11.89 -4.86
N GLY A 307 5.44 10.68 -4.89
CA GLY A 307 5.66 9.90 -3.68
C GLY A 307 6.76 10.54 -2.83
N HIS A 308 6.58 10.59 -1.51
CA HIS A 308 7.59 11.10 -0.59
C HIS A 308 7.63 10.21 0.66
N CYS A 309 8.84 9.87 1.13
CA CYS A 309 9.02 9.17 2.40
C CYS A 309 9.88 10.03 3.32
N HIS A 310 9.21 10.83 4.14
CA HIS A 310 9.86 11.54 5.24
C HIS A 310 10.32 10.53 6.29
N ILE A 311 11.63 10.53 6.60
CA ILE A 311 12.20 9.70 7.66
C ILE A 311 12.99 10.63 8.58
N ASP A 312 12.47 10.88 9.78
CA ASP A 312 13.20 11.64 10.78
C ASP A 312 14.53 10.96 11.10
N THR A 313 15.62 11.72 10.96
CA THR A 313 16.97 11.17 11.09
C THR A 313 17.23 10.66 12.53
N CYS A 314 16.66 11.32 13.54
CA CYS A 314 16.55 10.84 14.91
C CYS A 314 15.41 11.60 15.59
N TRP A 315 14.34 10.90 15.97
CA TRP A 315 13.20 11.51 16.69
C TRP A 315 12.75 10.61 17.84
N LEU A 316 11.88 9.62 17.57
CA LEU A 316 11.41 8.63 18.56
C LEU A 316 12.23 7.33 18.53
N TRP A 317 13.32 7.31 17.77
CA TRP A 317 14.25 6.18 17.59
C TRP A 317 15.69 6.70 17.35
N PRO A 318 16.73 5.92 17.69
CA PRO A 318 18.13 6.33 17.51
C PRO A 318 18.58 6.25 16.04
N TRP A 319 19.67 6.94 15.67
CA TRP A 319 20.26 6.90 14.32
C TRP A 319 20.45 5.48 13.76
N ALA A 320 20.83 4.51 14.60
CA ALA A 320 21.02 3.12 14.20
C ALA A 320 19.74 2.47 13.66
N GLU A 321 18.56 2.91 14.11
CA GLU A 321 17.27 2.46 13.57
C GLU A 321 16.91 3.17 12.26
N THR A 322 17.28 4.45 12.12
CA THR A 322 17.10 5.22 10.88
C THR A 322 17.77 4.55 9.70
N LYS A 323 18.99 4.02 9.86
CA LYS A 323 19.70 3.34 8.77
C LYS A 323 18.94 2.12 8.23
N ARG A 324 18.35 1.33 9.15
CA ARG A 324 17.45 0.21 8.81
C ARG A 324 16.13 0.68 8.18
N LYS A 325 15.59 1.82 8.63
CA LYS A 325 14.39 2.44 8.05
C LYS A 325 14.61 2.95 6.62
N VAL A 326 15.74 3.61 6.36
CA VAL A 326 16.11 4.09 5.02
C VAL A 326 16.20 2.91 4.04
N ALA A 327 16.90 1.83 4.40
CA ALA A 327 16.99 0.62 3.58
C ALA A 327 15.61 0.01 3.30
N ARG A 328 14.82 -0.30 4.34
CA ARG A 328 13.51 -0.96 4.20
C ARG A 328 12.52 -0.11 3.41
N SER A 329 12.51 1.21 3.62
CA SER A 329 11.56 2.12 2.95
C SER A 329 11.92 2.38 1.49
N TRP A 330 13.19 2.59 1.16
CA TRP A 330 13.58 2.94 -0.22
C TRP A 330 13.57 1.72 -1.14
N LEU A 331 13.87 0.52 -0.63
CA LEU A 331 13.66 -0.73 -1.37
C LEU A 331 12.18 -0.93 -1.76
N ASN A 332 11.23 -0.60 -0.86
CA ASN A 332 9.81 -0.62 -1.19
C ASN A 332 9.46 0.33 -2.33
N GLN A 333 10.11 1.49 -2.41
CA GLN A 333 9.93 2.41 -3.54
C GLN A 333 10.55 1.86 -4.83
N CYS A 334 11.71 1.22 -4.77
CA CYS A 334 12.34 0.57 -5.93
C CYS A 334 11.45 -0.53 -6.52
N ASP A 335 10.89 -1.41 -5.69
CA ASP A 335 9.93 -2.44 -6.11
C ASP A 335 8.64 -1.82 -6.69
N LEU A 336 8.08 -0.79 -6.04
CA LEU A 336 6.91 -0.08 -6.56
C LEU A 336 7.19 0.58 -7.92
N MET A 337 8.38 1.09 -8.19
CA MET A 337 8.78 1.66 -9.49
C MET A 337 9.00 0.64 -10.60
N GLU A 338 9.10 -0.65 -10.26
CA GLU A 338 9.13 -1.76 -11.22
C GLU A 338 7.71 -2.23 -11.55
N ARG A 339 6.80 -2.20 -10.56
CA ARG A 339 5.38 -2.55 -10.73
C ARG A 339 4.54 -1.41 -11.33
N TYR A 340 4.90 -0.17 -11.07
CA TYR A 340 4.21 1.07 -11.48
C TYR A 340 5.21 2.03 -12.15
N PRO A 341 5.48 1.89 -13.47
CA PRO A 341 6.52 2.65 -14.16
C PRO A 341 6.25 4.16 -14.27
N GLU A 342 5.00 4.60 -14.05
CA GLU A 342 4.60 6.00 -13.90
C GLU A 342 5.06 6.62 -12.58
N LEU A 343 5.35 5.81 -11.55
CA LEU A 343 5.63 6.31 -10.21
C LEU A 343 6.87 7.20 -10.22
N ARG A 344 6.76 8.36 -9.58
CA ARG A 344 7.87 9.25 -9.25
C ARG A 344 7.92 9.42 -7.75
N PHE A 345 9.12 9.33 -7.19
CA PHE A 345 9.37 9.40 -5.76
C PHE A 345 10.48 10.40 -5.46
N ALA A 346 10.40 11.09 -4.33
CA ALA A 346 11.45 11.97 -3.86
C ALA A 346 11.80 11.74 -2.39
N CYS A 347 13.06 12.05 -2.04
CA CYS A 347 13.53 12.18 -0.65
C CYS A 347 14.74 13.13 -0.58
N SER A 348 15.00 13.69 0.60
CA SER A 348 15.76 14.93 0.76
C SER A 348 17.18 14.78 1.35
N GLN A 349 17.38 13.93 2.36
CA GLN A 349 18.56 14.04 3.22
C GLN A 349 19.78 13.28 2.67
N ALA A 350 20.81 13.98 2.19
CA ALA A 350 22.03 13.35 1.66
C ALA A 350 22.74 12.41 2.67
N GLN A 351 22.63 12.69 3.97
CA GLN A 351 23.15 11.82 5.03
C GLN A 351 22.52 10.42 5.03
N GLN A 352 21.25 10.28 4.64
CA GLN A 352 20.56 8.99 4.55
C GLN A 352 21.06 8.18 3.35
N PHE A 353 21.25 8.83 2.19
CA PHE A 353 21.90 8.22 1.03
C PHE A 353 23.31 7.74 1.35
N LYS A 354 24.09 8.52 2.11
CA LYS A 354 25.43 8.12 2.56
C LYS A 354 25.38 6.85 3.42
N TRP A 355 24.50 6.78 4.42
CA TRP A 355 24.37 5.57 5.24
C TRP A 355 23.90 4.36 4.44
N LEU A 356 22.98 4.53 3.50
CA LEU A 356 22.56 3.44 2.61
C LEU A 356 23.73 2.91 1.77
N LYS A 357 24.56 3.82 1.22
CA LYS A 357 25.77 3.46 0.46
C LYS A 357 26.81 2.73 1.30
N GLU A 358 26.96 3.10 2.56
CA GLU A 358 27.95 2.54 3.49
C GLU A 358 27.53 1.17 4.05
N GLU A 359 26.25 0.98 4.38
CA GLU A 359 25.77 -0.20 5.11
C GLU A 359 24.93 -1.18 4.28
N TYR A 360 24.30 -0.73 3.19
CA TYR A 360 23.42 -1.56 2.34
C TYR A 360 23.76 -1.44 0.85
N PRO A 361 24.94 -1.95 0.39
CA PRO A 361 25.38 -1.80 -1.00
C PRO A 361 24.40 -2.31 -2.06
N HIS A 362 23.61 -3.35 -1.74
CA HIS A 362 22.56 -3.84 -2.64
C HIS A 362 21.44 -2.80 -2.84
N ALA A 363 20.86 -2.30 -1.74
CA ALA A 363 19.81 -1.30 -1.76
C ALA A 363 20.30 0.03 -2.37
N TRP A 364 21.56 0.42 -2.11
CA TRP A 364 22.21 1.53 -2.78
C TRP A 364 22.23 1.37 -4.31
N ASN A 365 22.57 0.19 -4.82
CA ASN A 365 22.60 -0.06 -6.26
C ASN A 365 21.18 -0.03 -6.87
N CYS A 366 20.17 -0.57 -6.18
CA CYS A 366 18.76 -0.46 -6.59
C CYS A 366 18.31 1.00 -6.68
N VAL A 367 18.55 1.80 -5.63
CA VAL A 367 18.21 3.22 -5.59
C VAL A 367 18.96 3.99 -6.68
N LYS A 368 20.26 3.77 -6.83
CA LYS A 368 21.08 4.41 -7.88
C LYS A 368 20.53 4.12 -9.28
N ALA A 369 20.12 2.87 -9.55
CA ALA A 369 19.49 2.53 -10.82
C ALA A 369 18.18 3.30 -11.05
N LYS A 370 17.31 3.43 -10.03
CA LYS A 370 16.06 4.22 -10.15
C LYS A 370 16.28 5.73 -10.25
N VAL A 371 17.41 6.24 -9.74
CA VAL A 371 17.86 7.63 -9.99
C VAL A 371 18.31 7.79 -11.44
N GLU A 372 19.10 6.86 -11.97
CA GLU A 372 19.54 6.84 -13.38
C GLU A 372 18.38 6.62 -14.37
N GLU A 373 17.32 5.90 -13.97
CA GLU A 373 16.04 5.79 -14.69
C GLU A 373 15.18 7.08 -14.63
N GLY A 374 15.54 8.07 -13.82
CA GLY A 374 14.77 9.31 -13.63
C GLY A 374 13.43 9.12 -12.91
N LYS A 375 13.28 8.06 -12.09
CA LYS A 375 12.07 7.78 -11.29
C LYS A 375 12.22 8.14 -9.82
N PHE A 376 13.44 8.04 -9.29
CA PHE A 376 13.79 8.37 -7.92
C PHE A 376 14.54 9.71 -7.92
N HIS A 377 14.01 10.72 -7.24
CA HIS A 377 14.51 12.08 -7.25
C HIS A 377 15.10 12.45 -5.88
N PRO A 378 16.43 12.47 -5.72
CA PRO A 378 17.08 13.18 -4.63
C PRO A 378 16.74 14.67 -4.73
N ILE A 379 16.12 15.25 -3.70
CA ILE A 379 15.70 16.66 -3.67
C ILE A 379 16.31 17.40 -2.46
N GLY A 380 16.00 18.68 -2.30
CA GLY A 380 16.43 19.51 -1.17
C GLY A 380 17.89 19.96 -1.21
N GLY A 381 18.82 19.09 -1.60
CA GLY A 381 20.24 19.42 -1.76
C GLY A 381 20.99 19.72 -0.46
N CYS A 382 20.41 19.38 0.69
CA CYS A 382 20.99 19.55 2.02
C CYS A 382 21.54 18.24 2.59
N TRP A 383 22.46 18.34 3.55
CA TRP A 383 22.99 17.17 4.25
C TRP A 383 21.91 16.46 5.08
N VAL A 384 21.13 17.23 5.84
CA VAL A 384 19.88 16.82 6.49
C VAL A 384 18.84 17.93 6.37
N GLU A 385 17.56 17.58 6.56
CA GLU A 385 16.54 18.56 6.95
C GLU A 385 16.87 19.04 8.36
N HIS A 386 17.26 20.31 8.46
CA HIS A 386 17.74 20.93 9.68
C HIS A 386 16.80 22.04 10.10
N ASP A 387 16.73 22.32 11.40
CA ASP A 387 16.10 23.54 11.88
C ASP A 387 16.86 24.77 11.34
N THR A 388 16.12 25.81 10.97
CA THR A 388 16.63 27.03 10.33
C THR A 388 16.78 28.20 11.32
N ASN A 389 16.43 28.02 12.60
CA ASN A 389 16.40 29.08 13.61
C ASN A 389 17.60 29.03 14.58
N ILE A 390 18.00 27.84 14.99
CA ILE A 390 19.06 27.59 15.99
C ILE A 390 20.47 27.63 15.37
N PRO A 391 20.74 27.02 14.19
CA PRO A 391 22.07 27.04 13.61
C PRO A 391 22.46 28.42 13.09
N ASN A 392 23.77 28.74 13.11
CA ASN A 392 24.26 29.96 12.48
C ASN A 392 24.30 29.85 10.95
N GLY A 393 24.40 30.99 10.25
CA GLY A 393 24.43 31.02 8.79
C GLY A 393 25.51 30.15 8.14
N GLU A 394 26.70 30.04 8.74
CA GLU A 394 27.75 29.12 8.25
C GLU A 394 27.30 27.65 8.34
N SER A 395 26.55 27.26 9.38
CA SER A 395 25.99 25.91 9.48
C SER A 395 24.97 25.64 8.37
N LEU A 396 24.12 26.61 8.01
CA LEU A 396 23.19 26.51 6.87
C LEU A 396 23.96 26.37 5.54
N VAL A 397 25.01 27.19 5.33
CA VAL A 397 25.91 27.06 4.17
C VAL A 397 26.55 25.68 4.10
N ARG A 398 26.95 25.10 5.24
CA ARG A 398 27.52 23.74 5.30
C ARG A 398 26.51 22.65 4.96
N GLN A 399 25.24 22.81 5.32
CA GLN A 399 24.18 21.87 4.95
C GLN A 399 24.05 21.75 3.44
N PHE A 400 23.95 22.88 2.72
CA PHE A 400 23.95 22.91 1.25
C PHE A 400 25.28 22.42 0.67
N LEU A 401 26.42 22.91 1.16
CA LEU A 401 27.75 22.56 0.62
C LEU A 401 28.03 21.06 0.70
N TYR A 402 27.66 20.39 1.80
CA TYR A 402 27.87 18.94 1.93
C TYR A 402 26.80 18.14 1.20
N GLY A 403 25.54 18.58 1.17
CA GLY A 403 24.47 17.94 0.42
C GLY A 403 24.71 17.95 -1.09
N GLN A 404 24.91 19.13 -1.67
CA GLN A 404 25.19 19.30 -3.10
C GLN A 404 26.42 18.50 -3.54
N ARG A 405 27.56 18.60 -2.81
CA ARG A 405 28.76 17.82 -3.12
C ARG A 405 28.53 16.31 -3.11
N PHE A 406 27.66 15.80 -2.24
CA PHE A 406 27.34 14.37 -2.23
C PHE A 406 26.59 13.95 -3.51
N PHE A 407 25.62 14.76 -3.94
CA PHE A 407 24.84 14.48 -5.15
C PHE A 407 25.63 14.71 -6.45
N GLU A 408 26.44 15.77 -6.54
CA GLU A 408 27.33 16.08 -7.68
C GLU A 408 28.41 15.01 -7.95
N ILE A 409 28.85 14.29 -6.91
CA ILE A 409 29.88 13.23 -7.04
C ILE A 409 29.29 11.91 -7.57
N ILE A 410 27.96 11.77 -7.61
CA ILE A 410 27.28 10.62 -8.23
C ILE A 410 27.25 10.87 -9.75
N PRO A 411 27.69 9.91 -10.60
CA PRO A 411 28.18 10.21 -11.95
C PRO A 411 27.20 10.95 -12.88
N PRO A 412 27.74 11.72 -13.86
CA PRO A 412 26.97 12.70 -14.62
C PRO A 412 26.08 12.08 -15.71
N GLY A 413 24.90 11.61 -15.30
CA GLY A 413 23.69 11.57 -16.14
C GLY A 413 22.75 12.77 -15.90
N TRP A 414 23.10 13.62 -14.94
CA TRP A 414 22.34 14.76 -14.44
C TRP A 414 22.35 15.96 -15.41
N HIS A 415 21.55 15.86 -16.49
CA HIS A 415 21.43 16.91 -17.51
C HIS A 415 20.14 17.75 -17.42
N GLU A 416 19.64 17.97 -16.21
CA GLU A 416 18.89 19.18 -15.88
C GLU A 416 19.48 19.78 -14.59
N PRO A 417 19.68 21.11 -14.52
CA PRO A 417 20.06 21.74 -13.27
C PRO A 417 18.91 21.53 -12.27
N PHE A 418 19.22 21.02 -11.08
CA PHE A 418 18.25 21.00 -10.00
C PHE A 418 17.63 22.40 -9.87
N PRO A 419 16.29 22.56 -9.93
CA PRO A 419 15.67 23.83 -9.64
C PRO A 419 16.13 24.24 -8.24
N HIS A 420 16.71 25.43 -8.14
CA HIS A 420 17.21 25.95 -6.87
C HIS A 420 16.09 25.85 -5.83
N ALA A 421 16.39 25.27 -4.67
CA ALA A 421 15.45 25.21 -3.57
C ALA A 421 15.28 26.62 -2.99
N GLU A 422 14.43 27.43 -3.60
CA GLU A 422 14.06 28.78 -3.12
C GLU A 422 13.22 28.72 -1.83
N ASN A 423 12.84 27.52 -1.38
CA ASN A 423 12.17 27.29 -0.10
C ASN A 423 13.20 27.23 1.05
N LEU A 424 13.80 28.37 1.36
CA LEU A 424 14.11 28.71 2.75
C LEU A 424 12.82 29.26 3.38
N LEU A 425 12.02 28.34 3.96
CA LEU A 425 10.87 28.64 4.83
C LEU A 425 11.25 28.36 6.29
#